data_AF-A0A094QA37-F1
#
_entry.id   AF-A0A094QA37-F1
#
_cell.length_a   1.000
_cell.length_b   1.000
_cell.length_c   1.000
_cell.angle_alpha   90.00
_cell.angle_beta   90.00
_cell.angle_gamma   90.00
#
_symmetry.space_group_name_H-M   'P 1'
#
loop_
_entity.id
_entity.type
_entity.pdbx_description
1 polymer ?
#
loop_
_entity_poly.entity_id
_entity_poly.type
_entity_poly.pdbx_seq_one_letter_code
_entity_poly.pdbx_strand_id
1 'polypeptide(L)'
;MELGYIRRFFTFGPVYGLAVIAAHVLGGLLMANERKIGYKIAIAASFTPFISNLIVYRSLIGVSFLGAIFDIALIALLLHTQSRSHQKVWFR
;
A
#
# COMPACT_ATOMS: atom_id res chain seq x y z
N MET A 1 -31.21 -2.94 3.47
CA MET A 1 -29.89 -3.20 2.89
C MET A 1 -28.73 -2.58 3.70
N GLU A 2 -29.00 -1.71 4.67
CA GLU A 2 -27.93 -0.99 5.41
C GLU A 2 -27.19 -1.84 6.47
N LEU A 3 -27.89 -2.77 7.12
CA LEU A 3 -27.31 -3.63 8.15
C LEU A 3 -26.16 -4.52 7.65
N GLY A 4 -26.23 -5.02 6.42
CA GLY A 4 -25.17 -5.83 5.82
C GLY A 4 -23.92 -5.03 5.46
N TYR A 5 -24.10 -3.76 5.06
CA TYR A 5 -23.01 -2.85 4.73
C TYR A 5 -22.22 -2.47 5.99
N ILE A 6 -22.94 -2.12 7.07
CA ILE A 6 -22.36 -1.78 8.37
C ILE A 6 -21.59 -2.97 8.96
N ARG A 7 -22.19 -4.17 8.96
CA ARG A 7 -21.55 -5.35 9.56
C ARG A 7 -20.29 -5.80 8.80
N ARG A 8 -20.29 -5.71 7.47
CA ARG A 8 -19.11 -6.02 6.63
C ARG A 8 -17.99 -5.00 6.83
N PHE A 9 -18.30 -3.71 6.91
CA PHE A 9 -17.31 -2.66 7.17
C PHE A 9 -16.72 -2.75 8.59
N PHE A 10 -17.54 -2.99 9.61
CA PHE A 10 -17.07 -3.01 10.99
C PHE A 10 -16.29 -4.27 11.37
N THR A 11 -16.58 -5.43 10.79
CA THR A 11 -15.82 -6.66 11.09
C THR A 11 -14.55 -6.79 10.24
N PHE A 12 -14.61 -6.46 8.95
CA PHE A 12 -13.45 -6.61 8.05
C PHE A 12 -12.59 -5.35 7.93
N GLY A 13 -13.16 -4.16 8.12
CA GLY A 13 -12.44 -2.89 8.00
C GLY A 13 -11.27 -2.75 8.96
N PRO A 14 -11.42 -3.03 10.27
CA PRO A 14 -10.32 -2.95 11.22
C PRO A 14 -9.19 -3.94 10.92
N VAL A 15 -9.53 -5.20 10.60
CA VAL A 15 -8.55 -6.23 10.25
C VAL A 15 -7.81 -5.86 8.96
N TYR A 16 -8.52 -5.37 7.95
CA TYR A 16 -7.93 -4.87 6.71
C TYR A 16 -7.01 -3.69 6.97
N GLY A 17 -7.45 -2.69 7.74
CA GLY A 17 -6.64 -1.53 8.09
C GLY A 17 -5.35 -1.91 8.82
N LEU A 18 -5.44 -2.81 9.80
CA LEU A 18 -4.27 -3.35 10.49
C LEU A 18 -3.33 -4.11 9.54
N ALA A 19 -3.86 -4.90 8.62
CA ALA A 19 -3.06 -5.60 7.62
C ALA A 19 -2.34 -4.61 6.67
N VAL A 20 -3.01 -3.54 6.24
CA VAL A 20 -2.42 -2.48 5.41
C VAL A 20 -1.31 -1.74 6.16
N ILE A 21 -1.54 -1.37 7.42
CA ILE A 21 -0.54 -0.73 8.27
C ILE A 21 0.67 -1.65 8.45
N ALA A 22 0.42 -2.93 8.81
CA ALA A 22 1.46 -3.92 8.97
C ALA A 22 2.27 -4.10 7.68
N ALA A 23 1.62 -4.13 6.50
CA ALA A 23 2.31 -4.23 5.22
C ALA A 23 3.25 -3.04 4.96
N HIS A 24 2.82 -1.81 5.24
CA HIS A 24 3.69 -0.63 5.08
C HIS A 24 4.85 -0.64 6.06
N VAL A 25 4.59 -0.95 7.33
CA VAL A 25 5.62 -1.01 8.37
C VAL A 25 6.63 -2.12 8.07
N LEU A 26 6.17 -3.33 7.77
CA LEU A 26 7.04 -4.45 7.41
C LEU A 26 7.80 -4.19 6.11
N GLY A 27 7.16 -3.58 5.11
CA GLY A 27 7.81 -3.15 3.88
C GLY A 27 9.02 -2.26 4.19
N GLY A 28 8.82 -1.18 4.95
CA GLY A 28 9.89 -0.28 5.36
C GLY A 28 10.97 -0.94 6.23
N LEU A 29 10.59 -1.69 7.26
CA LEU A 29 11.53 -2.34 8.18
C LEU A 29 12.37 -3.41 7.48
N LEU A 30 11.79 -4.19 6.57
CA LEU A 30 12.52 -5.23 5.85
C LEU A 30 13.41 -4.62 4.76
N MET A 31 12.99 -3.52 4.12
CA MET A 31 13.84 -2.76 3.20
C MET A 31 15.04 -2.14 3.92
N ALA A 32 14.85 -1.60 5.13
CA ALA A 32 15.93 -1.05 5.95
C ALA A 32 16.96 -2.12 6.37
N ASN A 33 16.52 -3.38 6.47
CA ASN A 33 17.38 -4.54 6.74
C ASN A 33 17.89 -5.23 5.46
N GLU A 34 17.89 -4.53 4.32
CA GLU A 34 18.40 -5.01 3.02
C GLU A 34 17.74 -6.30 2.52
N ARG A 35 16.49 -6.60 2.93
CA ARG A 35 15.79 -7.81 2.51
C ARG A 35 14.99 -7.57 1.24
N LYS A 36 15.21 -8.37 0.21
CA LYS A 36 14.44 -8.30 -1.07
C LYS A 36 12.94 -8.42 -0.88
N ILE A 37 12.49 -9.18 0.13
CA ILE A 37 11.06 -9.37 0.41
C ILE A 37 10.40 -8.08 0.91
N GLY A 38 11.13 -7.22 1.63
CA GLY A 38 10.63 -5.93 2.09
C GLY A 38 10.25 -5.02 0.93
N TYR A 39 11.10 -4.97 -0.09
CA TYR A 39 10.82 -4.21 -1.30
C TYR A 39 9.56 -4.70 -2.03
N LYS A 40 9.37 -6.02 -2.14
CA LYS A 40 8.16 -6.61 -2.75
C LYS A 40 6.91 -6.27 -1.93
N ILE A 41 7.01 -6.35 -0.60
CA ILE A 41 5.91 -5.99 0.31
C ILE A 41 5.57 -4.51 0.18
N ALA A 42 6.57 -3.62 0.13
CA ALA A 42 6.36 -2.19 -0.04
C ALA A 42 5.69 -1.84 -1.38
N ILE A 43 6.08 -2.51 -2.48
CA ILE A 43 5.39 -2.38 -3.76
C ILE A 43 3.93 -2.82 -3.64
N ALA A 44 3.65 -3.97 -3.02
CA ALA A 44 2.26 -4.41 -2.87
C ALA A 44 1.44 -3.46 -1.98
N ALA A 45 2.05 -2.97 -0.90
CA ALA A 45 1.43 -2.05 0.05
C ALA A 45 1.07 -0.70 -0.59
N SER A 46 1.91 -0.16 -1.49
CA SER A 46 1.67 1.13 -2.13
C SER A 46 0.46 1.14 -3.07
N PHE A 47 -0.06 -0.02 -3.50
CA PHE A 47 -1.32 -0.11 -4.25
C PHE A 47 -2.58 -0.13 -3.36
N THR A 48 -2.43 -0.29 -2.05
CA THR A 48 -3.57 -0.40 -1.13
C THR A 48 -4.49 0.83 -1.09
N PRO A 49 -4.04 2.08 -1.27
CA PRO A 49 -4.94 3.24 -1.33
C PRO A 49 -5.93 3.15 -2.50
N PHE A 50 -5.46 2.70 -3.68
CA PHE A 50 -6.31 2.53 -4.87
C PHE A 50 -7.35 1.41 -4.67
N ILE A 51 -6.93 0.29 -4.07
CA ILE A 51 -7.84 -0.81 -3.73
C ILE A 51 -8.89 -0.33 -2.72
N SER A 52 -8.46 0.41 -1.69
CA SER A 52 -9.34 0.98 -0.67
C SER A 52 -10.36 1.94 -1.29
N ASN A 53 -9.90 2.85 -2.15
CA ASN A 53 -10.77 3.79 -2.85
C ASN A 53 -11.79 3.09 -3.75
N LEU A 54 -11.41 2.01 -4.43
CA LEU A 54 -12.32 1.25 -5.28
C LEU A 54 -13.40 0.51 -4.48
N ILE A 55 -13.08 0.05 -3.26
CA ILE A 55 -14.03 -0.62 -2.38
C ILE A 55 -15.00 0.39 -1.74
N VAL A 56 -14.49 1.51 -1.25
CA VAL A 56 -15.25 2.51 -0.48
C VAL A 56 -16.01 3.47 -1.41
N TYR A 57 -15.33 4.06 -2.39
CA TYR A 57 -15.85 5.15 -3.22
C TYR A 57 -16.18 4.75 -4.65
N ARG A 58 -15.90 3.49 -5.05
CA ARG A 58 -16.05 3.02 -6.45
C ARG A 58 -15.24 3.87 -7.45
N SER A 59 -14.13 4.44 -7.00
CA SER A 59 -13.22 5.26 -7.79
C SER A 59 -11.78 4.79 -7.56
N LEU A 60 -10.92 4.94 -8.57
CA LEU A 60 -9.49 4.68 -8.44
C LEU A 60 -8.78 5.80 -7.66
N ILE A 61 -9.25 7.03 -7.84
CA ILE A 61 -8.69 8.21 -7.19
C ILE A 61 -9.55 8.53 -5.97
N GLY A 62 -8.89 8.76 -4.83
CA GLY A 62 -9.56 9.14 -3.60
C GLY A 62 -10.12 10.57 -3.65
N VAL A 63 -10.80 10.97 -2.58
CA VAL A 63 -11.41 12.31 -2.47
C VAL A 63 -10.35 13.43 -2.46
N SER A 64 -9.14 13.14 -1.98
CA SER A 64 -8.04 14.10 -1.90
C SER A 64 -7.10 13.97 -3.11
N PHE A 65 -7.04 15.03 -3.91
CA PHE A 65 -6.09 15.15 -5.03
C PHE A 65 -4.63 15.05 -4.56
N LEU A 66 -4.29 15.75 -3.46
CA LEU A 66 -2.93 15.74 -2.92
C LEU A 66 -2.54 14.34 -2.45
N GLY A 67 -3.45 13.61 -1.79
CA GLY A 67 -3.21 12.22 -1.37
C GLY A 67 -2.91 11.33 -2.56
N ALA A 68 -3.70 11.44 -3.63
CA ALA A 68 -3.50 10.67 -4.84
C ALA A 68 -2.12 10.93 -5.50
N ILE A 69 -1.62 12.17 -5.47
CA ILE A 69 -0.26 12.48 -5.97
C ILE A 69 0.80 11.71 -5.17
N PHE A 70 0.70 11.69 -3.84
CA PHE A 70 1.66 10.95 -3.01
C PHE A 70 1.58 9.44 -3.21
N ASP A 71 0.37 8.89 -3.35
CA ASP A 71 0.17 7.46 -3.63
C ASP A 71 0.83 7.06 -4.97
N ILE A 72 0.61 7.87 -6.02
CA ILE A 72 1.22 7.66 -7.34
C ILE A 72 2.74 7.84 -7.25
N ALA A 73 3.22 8.87 -6.56
CA ALA A 73 4.64 9.16 -6.40
C ALA A 73 5.36 8.01 -5.68
N LEU A 74 4.76 7.42 -4.65
CA LEU A 74 5.31 6.28 -3.92
C LEU A 74 5.50 5.06 -4.84
N ILE A 75 4.48 4.73 -5.64
CA ILE A 75 4.59 3.65 -6.64
C ILE A 75 5.68 3.96 -7.66
N ALA A 76 5.68 5.19 -8.19
CA ALA A 76 6.64 5.62 -9.20
C ALA A 76 8.08 5.53 -8.67
N LEU A 77 8.34 6.00 -7.45
CA LEU A 77 9.66 5.96 -6.82
C LEU A 77 10.12 4.54 -6.52
N LEU A 78 9.23 3.68 -6.01
CA LEU A 78 9.56 2.28 -5.76
C LEU A 78 9.89 1.57 -7.07
N LEU A 79 9.10 1.76 -8.12
CA LEU A 79 9.32 1.11 -9.42
C LEU A 79 10.41 1.77 -10.26
N HIS A 80 10.92 2.95 -9.86
CA HIS A 80 11.94 3.69 -10.58
C HIS A 80 13.22 2.86 -10.79
N THR A 81 13.93 3.10 -11.88
CA THR A 81 15.14 2.36 -12.25
C THR A 81 16.23 2.45 -11.18
N GLN A 82 16.34 3.59 -10.51
CA GLN A 82 17.29 3.80 -9.40
C GLN A 82 16.95 2.96 -8.17
N SER A 83 15.67 2.82 -7.83
CA SER A 83 15.24 1.96 -6.73
C SER A 83 15.51 0.48 -7.05
N ARG A 84 15.22 0.06 -8.29
CA ARG A 84 15.50 -1.31 -8.76
C ARG A 84 16.99 -1.63 -8.81
N SER A 85 17.83 -0.72 -9.28
CA SER A 85 19.28 -0.93 -9.34
C SER A 85 19.86 -1.05 -7.93
N HIS A 86 19.44 -0.18 -6.99
CA HIS A 86 19.84 -0.26 -5.60
C HIS A 86 19.41 -1.59 -4.96
N GLN A 87 18.13 -1.96 -5.09
CA GLN A 87 17.62 -3.24 -4.58
C GLN A 87 18.40 -4.43 -5.15
N LYS A 88 18.76 -4.41 -6.44
CA LYS A 88 19.48 -5.53 -7.08
C LYS A 88 20.90 -5.72 -6.52
N VAL A 89 21.58 -4.62 -6.19
CA VAL A 89 22.97 -4.65 -5.72
C VAL A 89 23.05 -4.90 -4.21
N TRP A 90 22.21 -4.20 -3.44
CA TRP A 90 22.33 -4.15 -1.98
C TRP A 90 21.47 -5.18 -1.28
N PHE A 91 20.30 -5.52 -1.83
CA PHE A 91 19.38 -6.38 -1.08
C PHE A 91 19.71 -7.85 -1.31
N ARG A 92 19.71 -8.60 -0.22
CA ARG A 92 19.99 -10.03 -0.20
C ARG A 92 18.69 -10.83 -0.30
#